data_AF-A0A925IFU6-F1
#
_entry.id   AF-A0A925IFU6-F1
#
_cell.length_a   1.000
_cell.length_b   1.000
_cell.length_c   1.000
_cell.angle_alpha   90.00
_cell.angle_beta   90.00
_cell.angle_gamma   90.00
#
_symmetry.space_group_name_H-M   'P 1'
#
loop_
_entity.id
_entity.type
_entity.pdbx_description
1 polymer ?
#
loop_
_entity_poly.entity_id
_entity_poly.type
_entity_poly.pdbx_seq_one_letter_code
_entity_poly.pdbx_strand_id
1 'polypeptide(L)'
;MGHIKKVFWILLLLCVAPVMAQQLSCPAIVETALEAVDTLCRDTGRNQACYGNVSLEAVARADVSDFNFDSVGDIANVSDLQSLKLDPMNDDPSDPRWGVAMMRLQANLPDTLPGQNVTFLLFGDVEIQAVNPFMNPEEEYPQPPAPMSAFYLRTGIGDSPCAEVPESGLLVQTPEGVGTISFNVNGVDVSLGSTVFFQTDAEGEMNVTTVEGSASLTIEGEAYPVLAGTKRRVLLNSEYQAQGEPEAAHPYVANQVAPLPIQSLERPIEIAPPMPEERIQEIENMIANGQAPCGQADLPTCEHLPEELGGSPCVLPGTPEADAQGATECVVEEETDNSTGGTGNVAPESTEAVGVPTPAGATPEGTSESTNPTQPATENTSVDGVTTPTEQPLPSPTDQPLPTQPPPNPTEETALPTDEGIDTPTPEQTPP
;
A
#
# COMPACT_ATOMS: atom_id res chain seq x y z
N MET A 1 26.23 66.97 21.09
CA MET A 1 25.24 65.91 21.43
C MET A 1 24.15 65.67 20.38
N GLY A 2 23.87 66.58 19.43
CA GLY A 2 22.72 66.45 18.50
C GLY A 2 22.94 65.63 17.22
N HIS A 3 24.18 65.33 16.83
CA HIS A 3 24.47 64.60 15.58
C HIS A 3 24.52 63.07 15.74
N ILE A 4 24.81 62.55 16.93
CA ILE A 4 24.87 61.10 17.20
C ILE A 4 23.46 60.46 17.22
N LYS A 5 22.41 61.20 17.60
CA LYS A 5 21.03 60.70 17.56
C LYS A 5 20.47 60.55 16.14
N LYS A 6 20.95 61.34 15.17
CA LYS A 6 20.47 61.28 13.78
C LYS A 6 21.08 60.12 13.00
N VAL A 7 22.32 59.74 13.30
CA VAL A 7 22.98 58.58 12.66
C VAL A 7 22.40 57.27 13.19
N PHE A 8 22.05 57.20 14.47
CA PHE A 8 21.42 56.02 15.05
C PHE A 8 20.00 55.75 14.51
N TRP A 9 19.26 56.81 14.13
CA TRP A 9 17.92 56.69 13.56
C TRP A 9 17.92 56.28 12.08
N ILE A 10 19.01 56.56 11.36
CA ILE A 10 19.20 56.13 9.95
C ILE A 10 19.70 54.68 9.88
N LEU A 11 20.45 54.21 10.88
CA LEU A 11 20.94 52.82 10.92
C LEU A 11 19.85 51.80 11.34
N LEU A 12 18.83 52.22 12.09
CA LEU A 12 17.72 51.34 12.51
C LEU A 12 16.68 51.09 11.40
N LEU A 13 16.72 51.87 10.31
CA LEU A 13 15.75 51.80 9.20
C LEU A 13 16.23 50.92 8.03
N LEU A 14 17.40 50.29 8.15
CA LEU A 14 18.04 49.52 7.07
C LEU A 14 18.05 47.99 7.27
N CYS A 15 17.27 47.47 8.22
CA CYS A 15 17.10 46.02 8.46
C CYS A 15 15.66 45.56 8.19
N VAL A 16 15.01 46.11 7.17
CA VAL A 16 13.83 45.45 6.57
C VAL A 16 14.37 44.44 5.58
N ALA A 17 14.80 43.27 6.08
CA ALA A 17 15.03 42.13 5.20
C ALA A 17 13.67 41.76 4.59
N PRO A 18 13.55 41.64 3.25
CA PRO A 18 12.34 41.09 2.68
C PRO A 18 12.23 39.65 3.19
N VAL A 19 11.25 39.39 4.04
CA VAL A 19 10.80 38.03 4.34
C VAL A 19 10.16 37.55 3.04
N MET A 20 10.94 36.86 2.22
CA MET A 20 10.39 36.09 1.10
C MET A 20 9.56 34.98 1.74
N ALA A 21 8.24 35.11 1.69
CA ALA A 21 7.35 33.98 1.96
C ALA A 21 7.79 32.86 1.01
N GLN A 22 8.22 31.73 1.56
CA GLN A 22 8.54 30.55 0.77
C GLN A 22 7.22 30.07 0.18
N GLN A 23 6.98 30.37 -1.10
CA GLN A 23 5.91 29.72 -1.83
C GLN A 23 6.33 28.26 -1.95
N LEU A 24 5.65 27.36 -1.24
CA LEU A 24 5.83 25.93 -1.46
C LEU A 24 5.39 25.66 -2.90
N SER A 25 6.33 25.24 -3.74
CA SER A 25 6.02 24.79 -5.09
C SER A 25 5.29 23.47 -5.04
N CYS A 26 4.45 23.17 -6.03
CA CYS A 26 3.72 21.89 -6.13
C CYS A 26 4.59 20.64 -5.85
N PRO A 27 5.84 20.52 -6.40
CA PRO A 27 6.71 19.39 -6.08
C PRO A 27 7.12 19.32 -4.60
N ALA A 28 7.27 20.46 -3.94
CA ALA A 28 7.64 20.51 -2.52
C ALA A 28 6.49 20.05 -1.61
N ILE A 29 5.22 20.26 -2.03
CA ILE A 29 4.06 19.74 -1.29
C ILE A 29 4.05 18.20 -1.38
N VAL A 30 4.27 17.65 -2.58
CA VAL A 30 4.37 16.20 -2.81
C VAL A 30 5.49 15.59 -1.98
N GLU A 31 6.71 16.14 -2.07
CA GLU A 31 7.87 15.66 -1.32
C GLU A 31 7.62 15.66 0.19
N THR A 32 7.05 16.76 0.72
CA THR A 32 6.73 16.88 2.15
C THR A 32 5.70 15.84 2.58
N ALA A 33 4.67 15.60 1.77
CA ALA A 33 3.62 14.64 2.08
C ALA A 33 4.14 13.20 2.10
N LEU A 34 4.94 12.82 1.11
CA LEU A 34 5.51 11.47 1.03
C LEU A 34 6.55 11.24 2.12
N GLU A 35 7.39 12.24 2.44
CA GLU A 35 8.31 12.16 3.58
C GLU A 35 7.55 11.98 4.91
N ALA A 36 6.40 12.63 5.08
CA ALA A 36 5.56 12.44 6.26
C ALA A 36 5.03 11.00 6.36
N VAL A 37 4.56 10.41 5.26
CA VAL A 37 4.14 8.99 5.22
C VAL A 37 5.30 8.08 5.60
N ASP A 38 6.46 8.25 4.94
CA ASP A 38 7.61 7.36 5.13
C ASP A 38 8.16 7.40 6.57
N THR A 39 8.08 8.57 7.21
CA THR A 39 8.61 8.77 8.57
C THR A 39 7.59 8.46 9.66
N LEU A 40 6.35 8.92 9.53
CA LEU A 40 5.33 8.84 10.57
C LEU A 40 4.52 7.55 10.49
N CYS A 41 4.32 7.00 9.29
CA CYS A 41 3.57 5.76 9.10
C CYS A 41 4.44 4.50 9.14
N ARG A 42 5.73 4.62 9.44
CA ARG A 42 6.68 3.48 9.47
C ARG A 42 6.23 2.37 10.42
N ASP A 43 5.70 2.77 11.58
CA ASP A 43 5.28 1.85 12.65
C ASP A 43 3.82 1.34 12.46
N THR A 44 3.18 1.63 11.32
CA THR A 44 1.86 1.09 10.97
C THR A 44 1.90 -0.43 11.01
N GLY A 45 1.09 -1.01 11.88
CA GLY A 45 1.00 -2.45 12.06
C GLY A 45 0.04 -3.11 11.07
N ARG A 46 -0.22 -4.38 11.34
CA ARG A 46 -1.15 -5.20 10.59
C ARG A 46 -2.59 -4.73 10.79
N ASN A 47 -3.36 -4.65 9.71
CA ASN A 47 -4.75 -4.19 9.67
C ASN A 47 -4.93 -2.80 10.28
N GLN A 48 -3.95 -1.93 10.04
CA GLN A 48 -3.96 -0.54 10.51
C GLN A 48 -3.88 0.44 9.35
N ALA A 49 -4.55 1.57 9.53
CA ALA A 49 -4.44 2.74 8.69
C ALA A 49 -3.61 3.78 9.43
N CYS A 50 -2.81 4.52 8.70
CA CYS A 50 -2.05 5.66 9.18
C CYS A 50 -2.45 6.93 8.43
N TYR A 51 -2.67 7.98 9.21
CA TYR A 51 -2.86 9.33 8.69
C TYR A 51 -1.51 9.82 8.18
N GLY A 52 -1.31 9.74 6.87
CA GLY A 52 -0.04 10.04 6.21
C GLY A 52 0.29 11.52 6.10
N ASN A 53 -0.61 12.29 5.48
CA ASN A 53 -0.43 13.73 5.31
C ASN A 53 -1.77 14.49 5.30
N VAL A 54 -1.66 15.77 5.65
CA VAL A 54 -2.70 16.77 5.91
C VAL A 54 -3.99 16.59 5.08
N SER A 55 -5.09 16.55 5.83
CA SER A 55 -6.49 16.68 5.40
C SER A 55 -7.14 15.38 4.93
N LEU A 56 -7.67 14.65 5.93
CA LEU A 56 -8.60 13.56 5.74
C LEU A 56 -9.78 13.69 6.72
N GLU A 57 -10.90 13.10 6.34
CA GLU A 57 -12.08 12.87 7.17
C GLU A 57 -12.28 11.36 7.30
N ALA A 58 -12.28 10.86 8.54
CA ALA A 58 -12.55 9.46 8.82
C ALA A 58 -13.81 9.31 9.66
N VAL A 59 -14.68 8.39 9.26
CA VAL A 59 -15.88 8.05 10.00
C VAL A 59 -15.68 6.68 10.62
N ALA A 60 -15.79 6.61 11.95
CA ALA A 60 -15.76 5.37 12.69
C ALA A 60 -17.06 4.56 12.47
N ARG A 61 -16.98 3.25 12.63
CA ARG A 61 -18.18 2.39 12.68
C ARG A 61 -19.01 2.71 13.92
N ALA A 62 -20.32 2.44 13.83
CA ALA A 62 -21.29 2.77 14.87
C ALA A 62 -21.03 2.08 16.23
N ASP A 63 -20.32 0.96 16.24
CA ASP A 63 -19.96 0.18 17.43
C ASP A 63 -18.62 0.60 18.06
N VAL A 64 -17.89 1.52 17.45
CA VAL A 64 -16.62 2.04 17.93
C VAL A 64 -16.86 3.32 18.74
N SER A 65 -16.36 3.34 19.97
CA SER A 65 -16.52 4.49 20.88
C SER A 65 -15.23 5.23 21.19
N ASP A 66 -14.08 4.64 20.85
CA ASP A 66 -12.74 5.20 21.04
C ASP A 66 -11.99 5.12 19.71
N PHE A 67 -12.20 6.13 18.86
CA PHE A 67 -11.58 6.25 17.54
C PHE A 67 -10.87 7.59 17.48
N ASN A 68 -9.55 7.56 17.28
CA ASN A 68 -8.72 8.75 17.09
C ASN A 68 -7.94 8.61 15.79
N PHE A 69 -8.28 9.45 14.81
CA PHE A 69 -7.67 9.45 13.49
C PHE A 69 -7.77 10.84 12.84
N ASP A 70 -7.38 11.86 13.60
CA ASP A 70 -7.63 13.26 13.26
C ASP A 70 -6.33 14.06 13.04
N SER A 71 -5.18 13.48 13.38
CA SER A 71 -3.86 14.11 13.27
C SER A 71 -2.88 13.28 12.45
N VAL A 72 -1.97 13.96 11.74
CA VAL A 72 -0.89 13.31 10.99
C VAL A 72 -0.06 12.42 11.92
N GLY A 73 0.16 11.17 11.48
CA GLY A 73 0.83 10.12 12.24
C GLY A 73 -0.10 9.31 13.17
N ASP A 74 -1.38 9.66 13.29
CA ASP A 74 -2.34 8.80 13.98
C ASP A 74 -2.46 7.45 13.26
N ILE A 75 -2.50 6.37 14.05
CA ILE A 75 -2.67 5.01 13.57
C ILE A 75 -3.95 4.44 14.21
N ALA A 76 -4.86 3.94 13.38
CA ALA A 76 -6.12 3.33 13.81
C ALA A 76 -6.30 1.95 13.19
N ASN A 77 -7.08 1.08 13.83
CA ASN A 77 -7.41 -0.21 13.23
C ASN A 77 -8.36 0.01 12.06
N VAL A 78 -8.10 -0.69 10.96
CA VAL A 78 -8.97 -0.65 9.77
C VAL A 78 -10.33 -1.27 10.06
N SER A 79 -10.43 -2.18 11.05
CA SER A 79 -11.70 -2.71 11.57
C SER A 79 -12.63 -1.64 12.08
N ASP A 80 -12.10 -0.50 12.51
CA ASP A 80 -12.85 0.53 13.20
C ASP A 80 -13.35 1.61 12.23
N LEU A 81 -12.81 1.60 11.00
CA LEU A 81 -13.08 2.55 9.94
C LEU A 81 -14.33 2.14 9.13
N GLN A 82 -15.29 3.06 9.00
CA GLN A 82 -16.45 2.89 8.11
C GLN A 82 -16.23 3.60 6.76
N SER A 83 -15.64 4.80 6.79
CA SER A 83 -15.21 5.49 5.59
C SER A 83 -13.98 6.34 5.88
N LEU A 84 -13.14 6.51 4.86
CA LEU A 84 -12.01 7.43 4.85
C LEU A 84 -12.08 8.25 3.58
N LYS A 85 -12.07 9.57 3.72
CA LYS A 85 -12.03 10.53 2.63
C LYS A 85 -10.80 11.40 2.75
N LEU A 86 -10.04 11.51 1.68
CA LEU A 86 -8.89 12.39 1.54
C LEU A 86 -9.27 13.63 0.73
N ASP A 87 -8.62 14.76 1.01
CA ASP A 87 -8.81 15.97 0.21
C ASP A 87 -7.84 16.02 -0.99
N PRO A 88 -8.27 16.64 -2.12
CA PRO A 88 -7.40 16.88 -3.26
C PRO A 88 -6.23 17.80 -2.90
N MET A 89 -5.28 17.90 -3.85
CA MET A 89 -4.22 18.88 -3.76
C MET A 89 -4.78 20.31 -3.75
N ASN A 90 -4.38 21.09 -2.76
CA ASN A 90 -4.53 22.53 -2.71
C ASN A 90 -3.13 23.16 -2.83
N ASP A 91 -2.87 23.86 -3.92
CA ASP A 91 -1.60 24.54 -4.19
C ASP A 91 -1.62 26.03 -3.79
N ASP A 92 -2.68 26.49 -3.10
CA ASP A 92 -2.73 27.84 -2.53
C ASP A 92 -1.58 28.02 -1.53
N PRO A 93 -0.66 28.99 -1.74
CA PRO A 93 0.46 29.24 -0.83
C PRO A 93 0.06 29.56 0.61
N SER A 94 -1.20 29.93 0.86
CA SER A 94 -1.73 30.21 2.19
C SER A 94 -2.26 28.99 2.93
N ASP A 95 -2.55 27.90 2.21
CA ASP A 95 -3.09 26.64 2.76
C ASP A 95 -2.70 25.44 1.88
N PRO A 96 -1.39 25.15 1.72
CA PRO A 96 -0.94 24.04 0.88
C PRO A 96 -1.26 22.70 1.55
N ARG A 97 -2.04 21.85 0.86
CA ARG A 97 -2.52 20.56 1.40
C ARG A 97 -2.57 19.50 0.32
N TRP A 98 -2.35 18.25 0.69
CA TRP A 98 -2.54 17.08 -0.18
C TRP A 98 -2.78 15.86 0.70
N GLY A 99 -3.97 15.27 0.59
CA GLY A 99 -4.33 14.11 1.39
C GLY A 99 -3.54 12.89 0.97
N VAL A 100 -2.87 12.24 1.93
CA VAL A 100 -2.24 10.93 1.72
C VAL A 100 -2.51 10.05 2.95
N ALA A 101 -2.87 8.79 2.72
CA ALA A 101 -3.03 7.80 3.79
C ALA A 101 -2.44 6.46 3.36
N MET A 102 -1.86 5.75 4.33
CA MET A 102 -1.29 4.42 4.12
C MET A 102 -2.06 3.42 4.97
N MET A 103 -2.44 2.27 4.40
CA MET A 103 -2.99 1.15 5.14
C MET A 103 -2.17 -0.10 4.88
N ARG A 104 -2.01 -0.91 5.93
CA ARG A 104 -1.37 -2.22 5.87
C ARG A 104 -2.41 -3.27 6.19
N LEU A 105 -2.86 -4.02 5.19
CA LEU A 105 -3.90 -5.02 5.33
C LEU A 105 -3.32 -6.44 5.28
N GLN A 106 -3.81 -7.31 6.15
CA GLN A 106 -3.61 -8.74 5.97
C GLN A 106 -4.74 -9.26 5.09
N ALA A 107 -4.43 -9.57 3.83
CA ALA A 107 -5.31 -10.43 3.05
C ALA A 107 -5.21 -11.86 3.58
N ASN A 108 -6.26 -12.67 3.38
CA ASN A 108 -6.36 -14.08 3.77
C ASN A 108 -5.36 -14.96 3.01
N LEU A 109 -4.06 -14.72 3.20
CA LEU A 109 -2.98 -15.50 2.64
C LEU A 109 -2.88 -16.81 3.44
N PRO A 110 -3.12 -17.98 2.83
CA PRO A 110 -2.86 -19.25 3.49
C PRO A 110 -1.36 -19.32 3.84
N ASP A 111 -1.05 -19.58 5.11
CA ASP A 111 0.30 -19.82 5.63
C ASP A 111 1.35 -18.69 5.49
N THR A 112 1.02 -17.45 5.83
CA THR A 112 2.07 -16.41 5.96
C THR A 112 2.77 -16.41 7.31
N LEU A 113 4.11 -16.36 7.22
CA LEU A 113 4.97 -15.93 8.31
C LEU A 113 4.48 -14.59 8.88
N PRO A 114 4.56 -14.38 10.20
CA PRO A 114 4.22 -13.08 10.78
C PRO A 114 5.10 -11.97 10.16
N GLY A 115 4.49 -10.99 9.50
CA GLY A 115 5.21 -9.79 9.03
C GLY A 115 4.81 -9.25 7.65
N GLN A 116 4.08 -10.00 6.83
CA GLN A 116 3.74 -9.58 5.47
C GLN A 116 2.34 -8.93 5.42
N ASN A 117 2.29 -7.69 4.93
CA ASN A 117 1.08 -6.88 4.79
C ASN A 117 0.96 -6.39 3.34
N VAL A 118 -0.27 -6.20 2.87
CA VAL A 118 -0.54 -5.50 1.61
C VAL A 118 -0.55 -4.02 1.89
N THR A 119 0.17 -3.24 1.10
CA THR A 119 0.17 -1.79 1.20
C THR A 119 -0.92 -1.21 0.33
N PHE A 120 -1.80 -0.42 0.92
CA PHE A 120 -2.77 0.42 0.24
C PHE A 120 -2.34 1.87 0.48
N LEU A 121 -1.93 2.55 -0.57
CA LEU A 121 -1.53 3.95 -0.53
C LEU A 121 -2.57 4.78 -1.28
N LEU A 122 -3.27 5.65 -0.55
CA LEU A 122 -4.34 6.50 -1.04
C LEU A 122 -3.82 7.93 -1.12
N PHE A 123 -4.11 8.64 -2.21
CA PHE A 123 -3.64 10.01 -2.39
C PHE A 123 -4.57 10.85 -3.25
N GLY A 124 -4.68 12.14 -2.91
CA GLY A 124 -5.57 13.10 -3.56
C GLY A 124 -7.03 12.98 -3.07
N ASP A 125 -8.02 13.40 -3.87
CA ASP A 125 -9.44 13.25 -3.56
C ASP A 125 -9.84 11.78 -3.69
N VAL A 126 -9.75 11.03 -2.60
CA VAL A 126 -10.06 9.60 -2.57
C VAL A 126 -11.02 9.34 -1.43
N GLU A 127 -12.13 8.69 -1.71
CA GLU A 127 -13.06 8.18 -0.72
C GLU A 127 -13.12 6.66 -0.82
N ILE A 128 -12.86 6.00 0.30
CA ILE A 128 -13.13 4.57 0.48
C ILE A 128 -14.24 4.38 1.50
N GLN A 129 -15.18 3.49 1.20
CA GLN A 129 -16.27 3.14 2.09
C GLN A 129 -16.34 1.63 2.26
N ALA A 130 -16.20 1.16 3.50
CA ALA A 130 -16.26 -0.25 3.81
C ALA A 130 -17.64 -0.83 3.46
N VAL A 131 -17.64 -1.93 2.69
CA VAL A 131 -18.84 -2.72 2.47
C VAL A 131 -18.94 -3.73 3.60
N ASN A 132 -19.93 -3.54 4.47
CA ASN A 132 -20.31 -4.60 5.37
C ASN A 132 -21.19 -5.56 4.56
N PRO A 133 -20.75 -6.81 4.28
CA PRO A 133 -21.69 -7.83 3.87
C PRO A 133 -22.73 -7.90 4.96
N PHE A 134 -23.98 -7.67 4.57
CA PHE A 134 -25.11 -8.04 5.40
C PHE A 134 -24.83 -9.48 5.84
N MET A 135 -24.75 -9.73 7.16
CA MET A 135 -24.66 -11.09 7.70
C MET A 135 -25.63 -11.94 6.90
N ASN A 136 -25.13 -12.93 6.15
CA ASN A 136 -26.01 -13.86 5.47
C ASN A 136 -26.80 -14.57 6.58
N PRO A 137 -28.12 -14.33 6.71
CA PRO A 137 -28.88 -14.92 7.81
C PRO A 137 -29.02 -16.45 7.64
N GLU A 138 -28.58 -17.01 6.51
CA GLU A 138 -28.55 -18.43 6.22
C GLU A 138 -27.21 -19.11 6.59
N GLU A 139 -26.15 -18.35 6.92
CA GLU A 139 -24.90 -18.91 7.41
C GLU A 139 -24.93 -19.14 8.92
N GLU A 140 -24.73 -20.40 9.34
CA GLU A 140 -24.83 -20.86 10.73
C GLU A 140 -23.73 -20.27 11.64
N TYR A 141 -22.65 -19.74 11.04
CA TYR A 141 -21.56 -19.02 11.71
C TYR A 141 -21.04 -17.90 10.80
N PRO A 142 -21.68 -16.72 10.77
CA PRO A 142 -21.14 -15.59 10.01
C PRO A 142 -19.80 -15.22 10.63
N GLN A 143 -18.69 -15.60 9.98
CA GLN A 143 -17.42 -14.97 10.29
C GLN A 143 -17.56 -13.53 9.81
N PRO A 144 -17.30 -12.52 10.65
CA PRO A 144 -17.20 -11.17 10.14
C PRO A 144 -16.11 -11.17 9.06
N PRO A 145 -16.37 -10.61 7.87
CA PRO A 145 -15.35 -10.52 6.84
C PRO A 145 -14.12 -9.78 7.41
N ALA A 146 -12.95 -10.04 6.82
CA ALA A 146 -11.77 -9.25 7.17
C ALA A 146 -12.06 -7.76 6.92
N PRO A 147 -11.67 -6.86 7.84
CA PRO A 147 -11.83 -5.42 7.65
C PRO A 147 -11.31 -4.95 6.30
N MET A 148 -12.10 -4.12 5.60
CA MET A 148 -11.76 -3.59 4.27
C MET A 148 -11.39 -4.66 3.23
N SER A 149 -11.86 -5.91 3.40
CA SER A 149 -11.78 -6.92 2.33
C SER A 149 -12.77 -6.63 1.19
N ALA A 150 -13.73 -5.74 1.43
CA ALA A 150 -14.69 -5.25 0.46
C ALA A 150 -14.96 -3.75 0.70
N PHE A 151 -14.81 -2.93 -0.33
CA PHE A 151 -15.05 -1.48 -0.22
C PHE A 151 -15.48 -0.86 -1.55
N TYR A 152 -16.18 0.27 -1.47
CA TYR A 152 -16.36 1.16 -2.61
C TYR A 152 -15.22 2.16 -2.64
N LEU A 153 -14.56 2.27 -3.79
CA LEU A 153 -13.60 3.34 -4.12
C LEU A 153 -14.31 4.41 -4.92
N ARG A 154 -13.99 5.67 -4.62
CA ARG A 154 -14.34 6.85 -5.40
C ARG A 154 -13.14 7.79 -5.42
N THR A 155 -12.88 8.43 -6.54
CA THR A 155 -11.71 9.28 -6.74
C THR A 155 -12.11 10.55 -7.49
N GLY A 156 -11.46 11.66 -7.16
CA GLY A 156 -11.47 12.87 -7.97
C GLY A 156 -10.76 12.65 -9.31
N ILE A 157 -11.02 13.55 -10.26
CA ILE A 157 -10.51 13.45 -11.63
C ILE A 157 -10.06 14.82 -12.08
N GLY A 158 -8.90 14.89 -12.75
CA GLY A 158 -8.35 16.13 -13.25
C GLY A 158 -8.12 17.14 -12.13
N ASP A 159 -7.86 16.62 -10.93
CA ASP A 159 -7.64 17.37 -9.70
C ASP A 159 -6.15 17.51 -9.39
N SER A 160 -5.29 17.01 -10.26
CA SER A 160 -3.86 17.30 -10.26
C SER A 160 -3.59 18.71 -10.81
N PRO A 161 -3.12 19.66 -9.99
CA PRO A 161 -2.88 21.03 -10.44
C PRO A 161 -1.55 21.18 -11.19
N CYS A 162 -0.68 20.16 -11.17
CA CYS A 162 0.66 20.22 -11.75
C CYS A 162 1.14 18.84 -12.23
N ALA A 163 2.16 18.80 -13.10
CA ALA A 163 2.59 17.54 -13.73
C ALA A 163 3.26 16.54 -12.75
N GLU A 164 3.76 17.03 -11.62
CA GLU A 164 4.43 16.23 -10.60
C GLU A 164 3.46 15.57 -9.60
N VAL A 165 2.20 16.01 -9.58
CA VAL A 165 1.15 15.40 -8.75
C VAL A 165 0.46 14.33 -9.58
N PRO A 166 0.41 13.07 -9.10
CA PRO A 166 -0.40 12.06 -9.75
C PRO A 166 -1.88 12.41 -9.65
N GLU A 167 -2.66 11.96 -10.63
CA GLU A 167 -4.12 11.97 -10.50
C GLU A 167 -4.56 11.16 -9.28
N SER A 168 -5.63 11.58 -8.61
CA SER A 168 -6.11 10.91 -7.39
C SER A 168 -6.38 9.43 -7.59
N GLY A 169 -6.02 8.62 -6.59
CA GLY A 169 -6.27 7.19 -6.66
C GLY A 169 -5.70 6.36 -5.54
N LEU A 170 -5.86 5.05 -5.72
CA LEU A 170 -5.42 4.02 -4.79
C LEU A 170 -4.34 3.17 -5.47
N LEU A 171 -3.17 3.10 -4.85
CA LEU A 171 -2.10 2.19 -5.24
C LEU A 171 -2.07 1.01 -4.26
N VAL A 172 -2.17 -0.21 -4.78
CA VAL A 172 -2.12 -1.44 -3.99
C VAL A 172 -0.86 -2.21 -4.37
N GLN A 173 -0.04 -2.56 -3.39
CA GLN A 173 1.18 -3.36 -3.58
C GLN A 173 1.14 -4.59 -2.67
N THR A 174 1.36 -5.77 -3.28
CA THR A 174 1.67 -6.98 -2.52
C THR A 174 3.15 -7.12 -2.20
N PRO A 175 3.49 -7.79 -1.08
CA PRO A 175 4.84 -8.29 -0.85
C PRO A 175 5.29 -9.26 -1.96
N GLU A 176 6.60 -9.46 -2.08
CA GLU A 176 7.19 -10.48 -2.94
C GLU A 176 7.23 -11.86 -2.26
N GLY A 177 7.06 -12.93 -3.06
CA GLY A 177 7.20 -14.30 -2.57
C GLY A 177 6.06 -14.80 -1.67
N VAL A 178 4.91 -14.12 -1.65
CA VAL A 178 3.77 -14.42 -0.76
C VAL A 178 2.52 -14.93 -1.47
N GLY A 179 2.64 -15.22 -2.76
CA GLY A 179 1.49 -15.55 -3.62
C GLY A 179 0.64 -14.31 -3.94
N THR A 180 -0.64 -14.54 -4.23
CA THR A 180 -1.60 -13.49 -4.59
C THR A 180 -2.53 -13.14 -3.44
N ILE A 181 -2.94 -11.88 -3.36
CA ILE A 181 -3.94 -11.40 -2.41
C ILE A 181 -5.26 -11.15 -3.11
N SER A 182 -6.35 -11.31 -2.36
CA SER A 182 -7.70 -11.05 -2.88
C SER A 182 -8.46 -10.04 -2.02
N PHE A 183 -9.14 -9.10 -2.67
CA PHE A 183 -10.11 -8.18 -2.07
C PHE A 183 -11.19 -7.82 -3.08
N ASN A 184 -12.31 -7.26 -2.62
CA ASN A 184 -13.38 -6.75 -3.46
C ASN A 184 -13.35 -5.22 -3.48
N VAL A 185 -13.33 -4.64 -4.68
CA VAL A 185 -13.43 -3.18 -4.86
C VAL A 185 -14.52 -2.89 -5.88
N ASN A 186 -15.49 -2.06 -5.48
CA ASN A 186 -16.62 -1.69 -6.34
C ASN A 186 -17.35 -2.91 -6.95
N GLY A 187 -17.45 -4.02 -6.21
CA GLY A 187 -18.10 -5.25 -6.68
C GLY A 187 -17.25 -6.14 -7.59
N VAL A 188 -16.00 -5.78 -7.88
CA VAL A 188 -15.03 -6.62 -8.60
C VAL A 188 -14.17 -7.38 -7.59
N ASP A 189 -14.11 -8.70 -7.72
CA ASP A 189 -13.15 -9.51 -6.97
C ASP A 189 -11.78 -9.40 -7.65
N VAL A 190 -10.81 -8.79 -6.97
CA VAL A 190 -9.47 -8.55 -7.49
C VAL A 190 -8.51 -9.53 -6.83
N SER A 191 -7.74 -10.26 -7.64
CA SER A 191 -6.62 -11.08 -7.21
C SER A 191 -5.32 -10.52 -7.80
N LEU A 192 -4.33 -10.16 -6.97
CA LEU A 192 -3.10 -9.53 -7.46
C LEU A 192 -1.86 -9.96 -6.66
N GLY A 193 -0.73 -10.12 -7.35
CA GLY A 193 0.61 -10.40 -6.79
C GLY A 193 1.61 -9.42 -7.37
N SER A 194 1.34 -8.13 -7.18
CA SER A 194 1.76 -7.06 -8.08
C SER A 194 1.57 -5.67 -7.47
N THR A 195 1.82 -4.64 -8.27
CA THR A 195 1.49 -3.25 -7.93
C THR A 195 0.47 -2.70 -8.93
N VAL A 196 -0.70 -2.33 -8.43
CA VAL A 196 -1.85 -1.94 -9.26
C VAL A 196 -2.41 -0.61 -8.79
N PHE A 197 -2.64 0.28 -9.75
CA PHE A 197 -3.25 1.59 -9.56
C PHE A 197 -4.72 1.56 -9.96
N PHE A 198 -5.58 1.98 -9.04
CA PHE A 198 -7.03 2.04 -9.20
C PHE A 198 -7.49 3.49 -9.18
N GLN A 199 -8.33 3.83 -10.15
CA GLN A 199 -9.03 5.11 -10.21
C GLN A 199 -10.49 4.88 -10.61
N THR A 200 -11.37 5.72 -10.13
CA THR A 200 -12.72 5.86 -10.69
C THR A 200 -12.84 7.16 -11.47
N ASP A 201 -13.77 7.24 -12.39
CA ASP A 201 -14.12 8.49 -13.05
C ASP A 201 -15.59 8.88 -12.87
N ALA A 202 -15.91 10.08 -13.35
CA ALA A 202 -17.19 10.74 -13.16
C ALA A 202 -18.24 10.21 -14.12
N GLU A 203 -17.80 9.43 -15.11
CA GLU A 203 -18.65 8.73 -16.05
C GLU A 203 -19.12 7.38 -15.48
N GLY A 204 -18.68 7.05 -14.26
CA GLY A 204 -19.03 5.81 -13.59
C GLY A 204 -18.18 4.66 -14.10
N GLU A 205 -16.89 4.89 -14.39
CA GLU A 205 -15.97 3.83 -14.77
C GLU A 205 -14.90 3.66 -13.69
N MET A 206 -14.37 2.45 -13.54
CA MET A 206 -13.18 2.15 -12.75
C MET A 206 -12.05 1.71 -13.68
N ASN A 207 -10.95 2.45 -13.67
CA ASN A 207 -9.73 2.11 -14.38
C ASN A 207 -8.82 1.32 -13.45
N VAL A 208 -8.40 0.14 -13.89
CA VAL A 208 -7.42 -0.71 -13.22
C VAL A 208 -6.16 -0.75 -14.06
N THR A 209 -5.04 -0.27 -13.53
CA THR A 209 -3.77 -0.12 -14.23
C THR A 209 -2.67 -0.88 -13.51
N THR A 210 -2.10 -1.90 -14.15
CA THR A 210 -1.01 -2.68 -13.53
C THR A 210 0.33 -2.08 -13.94
N VAL A 211 1.08 -1.57 -12.95
CA VAL A 211 2.39 -0.93 -13.19
C VAL A 211 3.56 -1.90 -13.05
N GLU A 212 3.39 -2.96 -12.28
CA GLU A 212 4.36 -4.05 -12.07
C GLU A 212 3.57 -5.32 -11.77
N GLY A 213 4.04 -6.50 -12.20
CA GLY A 213 3.39 -7.79 -11.95
C GLY A 213 2.13 -8.07 -12.78
N SER A 214 1.14 -8.70 -12.17
CA SER A 214 -0.16 -9.01 -12.78
C SER A 214 -1.34 -8.98 -11.80
N ALA A 215 -2.53 -8.72 -12.31
CA ALA A 215 -3.79 -8.79 -11.58
C ALA A 215 -4.86 -9.52 -12.39
N SER A 216 -5.83 -10.10 -11.70
CA SER A 216 -7.02 -10.71 -12.24
C SER A 216 -8.24 -9.99 -11.68
N LEU A 217 -9.16 -9.59 -12.57
CA LEU A 217 -10.46 -9.03 -12.22
C LEU A 217 -11.50 -10.10 -12.45
N THR A 218 -12.18 -10.54 -11.40
CA THR A 218 -13.26 -11.50 -11.50
C THR A 218 -14.60 -10.78 -11.40
N ILE A 219 -15.38 -10.85 -12.48
CA ILE A 219 -16.69 -10.21 -12.62
C ILE A 219 -17.67 -11.28 -13.13
N GLU A 220 -18.79 -11.48 -12.42
CA GLU A 220 -19.79 -12.52 -12.74
C GLU A 220 -19.21 -13.95 -12.89
N GLY A 221 -18.07 -14.22 -12.24
CA GLY A 221 -17.39 -15.51 -12.28
C GLY A 221 -16.41 -15.69 -13.45
N GLU A 222 -16.24 -14.68 -14.30
CA GLU A 222 -15.23 -14.66 -15.36
C GLU A 222 -14.01 -13.85 -14.94
N ALA A 223 -12.81 -14.37 -15.22
CA ALA A 223 -11.54 -13.76 -14.88
C ALA A 223 -10.94 -12.99 -16.07
N TYR A 224 -10.61 -11.72 -15.84
CA TYR A 224 -10.04 -10.81 -16.83
C TYR A 224 -8.65 -10.34 -16.37
N PRO A 225 -7.57 -10.69 -17.11
CA PRO A 225 -6.24 -10.29 -16.73
C PRO A 225 -5.96 -8.80 -16.98
N VAL A 226 -5.16 -8.21 -16.10
CA VAL A 226 -4.54 -6.89 -16.23
C VAL A 226 -3.05 -7.04 -15.95
N LEU A 227 -2.26 -7.07 -17.02
CA LEU A 227 -0.81 -7.30 -16.96
C LEU A 227 -0.05 -5.99 -16.87
N ALA A 228 1.17 -6.04 -16.34
CA ALA A 228 2.08 -4.88 -16.33
C ALA A 228 2.17 -4.23 -17.72
N GLY A 229 2.04 -2.90 -17.77
CA GLY A 229 2.02 -2.15 -19.04
C GLY A 229 0.62 -1.95 -19.63
N THR A 230 -0.42 -2.54 -19.03
CA THR A 230 -1.80 -2.47 -19.51
C THR A 230 -2.73 -1.83 -18.47
N LYS A 231 -3.89 -1.39 -18.96
CA LYS A 231 -5.03 -1.00 -18.15
C LYS A 231 -6.30 -1.66 -18.66
N ARG A 232 -7.27 -1.82 -17.78
CA ARG A 232 -8.61 -2.30 -18.10
C ARG A 232 -9.65 -1.41 -17.45
N ARG A 233 -10.73 -1.13 -18.19
CA ARG A 233 -11.84 -0.28 -17.75
C ARG A 233 -13.03 -1.15 -17.38
N VAL A 234 -13.58 -0.93 -16.19
CA VAL A 234 -14.78 -1.58 -15.68
C VAL A 234 -15.88 -0.54 -15.59
N LEU A 235 -17.05 -0.79 -16.18
CA LEU A 235 -18.19 0.11 -16.01
C LEU A 235 -18.82 -0.11 -14.62
N LEU A 236 -19.27 0.97 -13.99
CA LEU A 236 -19.96 0.97 -12.71
C LEU A 236 -21.39 1.50 -12.87
N ASN A 237 -22.32 0.98 -12.07
CA ASN A 237 -23.68 1.48 -11.98
C ASN A 237 -23.80 2.68 -11.01
N SER A 238 -25.02 3.16 -10.79
CA SER A 238 -25.33 4.27 -9.87
C SER A 238 -24.95 4.02 -8.42
N GLU A 239 -24.82 2.76 -8.02
CA GLU A 239 -24.43 2.29 -6.70
C GLU A 239 -22.92 2.03 -6.60
N TYR A 240 -22.14 2.43 -7.62
CA TYR A 240 -20.70 2.21 -7.73
C TYR A 240 -20.28 0.73 -7.76
N GLN A 241 -21.17 -0.15 -8.23
CA GLN A 241 -20.87 -1.56 -8.44
C GLN A 241 -20.58 -1.85 -9.91
N ALA A 242 -19.65 -2.76 -10.18
CA ALA A 242 -19.32 -3.21 -11.51
C ALA A 242 -20.56 -3.70 -12.28
N GLN A 243 -20.62 -3.33 -13.55
CA GLN A 243 -21.73 -3.65 -14.45
C GLN A 243 -21.20 -4.17 -15.78
N GLY A 244 -21.54 -5.43 -16.07
CA GLY A 244 -21.20 -6.09 -17.34
C GLY A 244 -19.72 -6.41 -17.47
N GLU A 245 -19.36 -6.90 -18.66
CA GLU A 245 -17.98 -7.26 -18.98
C GLU A 245 -17.09 -6.01 -19.04
N PRO A 246 -15.86 -6.07 -18.53
CA PRO A 246 -14.92 -4.97 -18.64
C PRO A 246 -14.43 -4.81 -20.10
N GLU A 247 -14.01 -3.60 -20.45
CA GLU A 247 -13.40 -3.34 -21.76
C GLU A 247 -12.17 -4.22 -21.98
N ALA A 248 -11.81 -4.50 -23.24
CA ALA A 248 -10.54 -5.12 -23.60
C ALA A 248 -9.35 -4.38 -22.96
N ALA A 249 -8.26 -5.11 -22.72
CA ALA A 249 -7.07 -4.48 -22.16
C ALA A 249 -6.46 -3.52 -23.20
N HIS A 250 -5.93 -2.40 -22.73
CA HIS A 250 -5.26 -1.41 -23.58
C HIS A 250 -3.94 -0.95 -22.93
N PRO A 251 -3.00 -0.41 -23.69
CA PRO A 251 -1.80 0.21 -23.12
C PRO A 251 -2.20 1.40 -22.25
N TYR A 252 -1.59 1.54 -21.08
CA TYR A 252 -1.76 2.78 -20.32
C TYR A 252 -0.92 3.92 -20.93
N VAL A 253 -1.21 5.15 -20.49
CA VAL A 253 -0.44 6.33 -20.90
C VAL A 253 0.72 6.54 -19.92
N ALA A 254 1.97 6.45 -20.40
CA ALA A 254 3.16 6.54 -19.55
C ALA A 254 3.19 7.78 -18.64
N ASN A 255 2.78 8.94 -19.15
CA ASN A 255 2.76 10.18 -18.36
C ASN A 255 1.73 10.20 -17.22
N GLN A 256 0.73 9.31 -17.25
CA GLN A 256 -0.27 9.21 -16.18
C GLN A 256 0.24 8.38 -15.00
N VAL A 257 1.13 7.41 -15.26
CA VAL A 257 1.70 6.53 -14.23
C VAL A 257 3.08 6.99 -13.73
N ALA A 258 3.79 7.79 -14.51
CA ALA A 258 5.11 8.32 -14.14
C ALA A 258 5.16 9.09 -12.79
N PRO A 259 4.16 9.92 -12.41
CA PRO A 259 4.18 10.64 -11.14
C PRO A 259 3.69 9.83 -9.93
N LEU A 260 3.38 8.53 -10.09
CA LEU A 260 2.88 7.72 -8.98
C LEU A 260 3.91 7.65 -7.84
N PRO A 261 3.46 7.68 -6.57
CA PRO A 261 4.33 7.74 -5.39
C PRO A 261 4.90 6.36 -5.03
N ILE A 262 5.57 5.70 -5.99
CA ILE A 262 6.09 4.34 -5.84
C ILE A 262 7.22 4.21 -4.80
N GLN A 263 7.80 5.34 -4.36
CA GLN A 263 8.87 5.36 -3.36
C GLN A 263 8.36 5.16 -1.93
N SER A 264 7.08 5.49 -1.67
CA SER A 264 6.43 5.29 -0.38
C SER A 264 5.79 3.89 -0.24
N LEU A 265 6.07 3.01 -1.20
CA LEU A 265 5.65 1.61 -1.15
C LEU A 265 6.60 0.78 -0.28
N GLU A 266 6.14 -0.37 0.21
CA GLU A 266 6.92 -1.23 1.09
C GLU A 266 8.17 -1.82 0.42
N ARG A 267 8.09 -2.09 -0.88
CA ARG A 267 9.23 -2.51 -1.70
C ARG A 267 9.40 -1.60 -2.92
N PRO A 268 10.65 -1.36 -3.35
CA PRO A 268 10.91 -0.62 -4.58
C PRO A 268 10.43 -1.42 -5.79
N ILE A 269 9.88 -0.73 -6.78
CA ILE A 269 9.47 -1.31 -8.06
C ILE A 269 9.98 -0.45 -9.22
N GLU A 270 10.08 -1.06 -10.40
CA GLU A 270 10.20 -0.35 -11.66
C GLU A 270 8.85 -0.40 -12.38
N ILE A 271 8.31 0.77 -12.74
CA ILE A 271 7.10 0.84 -13.55
C ILE A 271 7.44 0.28 -14.94
N ALA A 272 6.68 -0.71 -15.39
CA ALA A 272 6.82 -1.29 -16.72
C ALA A 272 6.68 -0.21 -17.81
N PRO A 273 7.10 -0.44 -19.05
CA PRO A 273 6.67 0.40 -20.17
C PRO A 273 5.22 0.06 -20.56
N PRO A 274 4.47 0.99 -21.21
CA PRO A 274 3.20 0.65 -21.85
C PRO A 274 3.37 -0.52 -22.82
N MET A 275 2.54 -1.55 -22.67
CA MET A 275 2.58 -2.73 -23.53
C MET A 275 2.10 -2.37 -24.94
N PRO A 276 2.75 -2.80 -26.03
CA PRO A 276 2.26 -2.54 -27.38
C PRO A 276 0.90 -3.19 -27.65
N GLU A 277 0.01 -2.49 -28.36
CA GLU A 277 -1.33 -2.99 -28.72
C GLU A 277 -1.32 -4.37 -29.39
N GLU A 278 -0.38 -4.58 -30.33
CA GLU A 278 -0.22 -5.86 -31.03
C GLU A 278 0.08 -6.99 -30.04
N ARG A 279 0.91 -6.71 -29.02
CA ARG A 279 1.24 -7.69 -28.00
C ARG A 279 0.05 -8.01 -27.10
N ILE A 280 -0.75 -7.00 -26.75
CA ILE A 280 -2.01 -7.21 -26.01
C ILE A 280 -2.94 -8.13 -26.80
N GLN A 281 -3.10 -7.89 -28.11
CA GLN A 281 -3.94 -8.71 -28.95
C GLN A 281 -3.46 -10.17 -29.04
N GLU A 282 -2.14 -10.40 -29.10
CA GLU A 282 -1.57 -11.75 -29.02
C GLU A 282 -1.93 -12.46 -27.72
N ILE A 283 -1.81 -11.76 -26.59
CA ILE A 283 -2.12 -12.29 -25.26
C ILE A 283 -3.61 -12.61 -25.14
N GLU A 284 -4.49 -11.72 -25.62
CA GLU A 284 -5.93 -11.99 -25.65
C GLU A 284 -6.27 -13.23 -26.48
N ASN A 285 -5.58 -13.41 -27.62
CA ASN A 285 -5.72 -14.63 -28.41
C ASN A 285 -5.21 -15.87 -27.67
N MET A 286 -4.12 -15.77 -26.90
CA MET A 286 -3.63 -16.87 -26.07
C MET A 286 -4.69 -17.30 -25.04
N ILE A 287 -5.26 -16.32 -24.32
CA ILE A 287 -6.29 -16.55 -23.30
C ILE A 287 -7.53 -17.17 -23.92
N ALA A 288 -7.99 -16.64 -25.05
CA ALA A 288 -9.14 -17.19 -25.79
C ALA A 288 -8.93 -18.64 -26.25
N ASN A 289 -7.68 -19.09 -26.38
CA ASN A 289 -7.30 -20.47 -26.70
C ASN A 289 -6.97 -21.32 -25.45
N GLY A 290 -7.25 -20.81 -24.25
CA GLY A 290 -7.02 -21.52 -22.98
C GLY A 290 -5.54 -21.60 -22.55
N GLN A 291 -4.69 -20.71 -23.05
CA GLN A 291 -3.29 -20.61 -22.64
C GLN A 291 -3.11 -19.53 -21.58
N ALA A 292 -2.33 -19.83 -20.54
CA ALA A 292 -2.01 -18.87 -19.48
C ALA A 292 -1.12 -17.73 -20.02
N PRO A 293 -1.37 -16.47 -19.66
CA PRO A 293 -0.58 -15.31 -20.09
C PRO A 293 0.71 -15.13 -19.26
N CYS A 294 1.53 -16.18 -19.18
CA CYS A 294 2.78 -16.19 -18.40
C CYS A 294 3.91 -16.98 -19.10
N GLY A 295 5.12 -16.86 -18.56
CA GLY A 295 6.27 -17.71 -18.94
C GLY A 295 6.90 -17.41 -20.31
N GLN A 296 6.57 -16.27 -20.91
CA GLN A 296 7.23 -15.74 -22.11
C GLN A 296 8.03 -14.49 -21.77
N ALA A 297 8.89 -14.04 -22.68
CA ALA A 297 9.53 -12.73 -22.57
C ALA A 297 8.44 -11.64 -22.41
N ASP A 298 8.71 -10.69 -21.51
CA ASP A 298 7.83 -9.55 -21.19
C ASP A 298 6.47 -9.91 -20.55
N LEU A 299 6.26 -11.18 -20.17
CA LEU A 299 5.13 -11.65 -19.37
C LEU A 299 5.59 -12.02 -17.95
N PRO A 300 4.70 -11.97 -16.95
CA PRO A 300 5.02 -12.47 -15.62
C PRO A 300 5.43 -13.95 -15.66
N THR A 301 6.21 -14.38 -14.66
CA THR A 301 6.38 -15.82 -14.44
C THR A 301 5.06 -16.42 -13.98
N CYS A 302 4.81 -17.69 -14.29
CA CYS A 302 3.53 -18.33 -13.95
C CYS A 302 3.33 -18.49 -12.43
N GLU A 303 4.40 -18.36 -11.65
CA GLU A 303 4.39 -18.32 -10.18
C GLU A 303 3.72 -17.06 -9.61
N HIS A 304 3.89 -15.92 -10.29
CA HIS A 304 3.35 -14.62 -9.89
C HIS A 304 2.05 -14.25 -10.64
N LEU A 305 1.51 -15.21 -11.40
CA LEU A 305 0.23 -15.05 -12.07
C LEU A 305 -0.89 -15.54 -11.14
N PRO A 306 -2.01 -14.81 -10.99
CA PRO A 306 -3.19 -15.30 -10.29
C PRO A 306 -3.63 -16.68 -10.79
N GLU A 307 -4.07 -17.54 -9.86
CA GLU A 307 -4.49 -18.92 -10.13
C GLU A 307 -5.62 -18.97 -11.18
N GLU A 308 -6.54 -18.01 -11.13
CA GLU A 308 -7.68 -17.90 -12.03
C GLU A 308 -7.26 -17.67 -13.48
N LEU A 309 -6.03 -17.18 -13.70
CA LEU A 309 -5.44 -16.96 -15.01
C LEU A 309 -4.55 -18.13 -15.47
N GLY A 310 -4.55 -19.24 -14.73
CA GLY A 310 -3.69 -20.39 -14.98
C GLY A 310 -2.30 -20.25 -14.35
N GLY A 311 -2.18 -19.42 -13.31
CA GLY A 311 -1.02 -19.37 -12.45
C GLY A 311 -0.74 -20.71 -11.77
N SER A 312 0.52 -20.94 -11.42
CA SER A 312 0.96 -22.08 -10.62
C SER A 312 1.76 -21.52 -9.45
N PRO A 313 1.09 -21.05 -8.39
CA PRO A 313 1.77 -20.40 -7.28
C PRO A 313 2.81 -21.32 -6.70
N CYS A 314 3.92 -20.72 -6.28
CA CYS A 314 4.90 -21.46 -5.52
C CYS A 314 4.34 -21.79 -4.14
N VAL A 315 4.83 -22.87 -3.57
CA VAL A 315 4.51 -23.30 -2.22
C VAL A 315 5.70 -22.97 -1.33
N LEU A 316 5.45 -22.31 -0.19
CA LEU A 316 6.51 -21.95 0.74
C LEU A 316 7.25 -23.21 1.26
N PRO A 317 8.59 -23.14 1.42
CA PRO A 317 9.37 -24.22 2.02
C PRO A 317 8.77 -24.70 3.36
N GLY A 318 8.62 -26.01 3.53
CA GLY A 318 8.24 -26.61 4.81
C GLY A 318 6.75 -26.60 5.14
N THR A 319 5.87 -26.27 4.20
CA THR A 319 4.42 -26.56 4.33
C THR A 319 4.13 -28.01 3.94
N PRO A 320 3.05 -28.64 4.45
CA PRO A 320 2.62 -29.96 4.01
C PRO A 320 2.34 -30.06 2.50
N GLU A 321 2.08 -28.91 1.88
CA GLU A 321 1.81 -28.75 0.46
C GLU A 321 3.10 -28.71 -0.38
N ALA A 322 4.21 -28.22 0.20
CA ALA A 322 5.54 -28.28 -0.43
C ALA A 322 6.09 -29.70 -0.52
N ASP A 323 5.71 -30.57 0.42
CA ASP A 323 6.05 -32.00 0.42
C ASP A 323 5.25 -32.82 -0.63
N ALA A 324 4.27 -32.20 -1.31
CA ALA A 324 3.51 -32.84 -2.37
C ALA A 324 4.31 -32.88 -3.70
N GLN A 325 4.23 -34.02 -4.41
CA GLN A 325 4.94 -34.20 -5.67
C GLN A 325 4.40 -33.24 -6.74
N GLY A 326 5.19 -32.23 -7.10
CA GLY A 326 4.89 -31.29 -8.18
C GLY A 326 4.70 -29.83 -7.75
N ALA A 327 4.79 -29.53 -6.45
CA ALA A 327 4.82 -28.15 -5.97
C ALA A 327 6.15 -27.46 -6.38
N THR A 328 6.05 -26.24 -6.91
CA THR A 328 7.21 -25.36 -7.12
C THR A 328 7.50 -24.68 -5.79
N GLU A 329 8.69 -24.82 -5.21
CA GLU A 329 9.00 -24.21 -3.92
C GLU A 329 9.37 -22.72 -4.10
N CYS A 330 8.82 -21.82 -3.27
CA CYS A 330 9.11 -20.39 -3.39
C CYS A 330 10.60 -20.12 -3.11
N VAL A 331 11.23 -19.29 -3.94
CA VAL A 331 12.58 -18.79 -3.65
C VAL A 331 12.47 -17.69 -2.60
N VAL A 332 12.73 -18.03 -1.33
CA VAL A 332 12.94 -17.02 -0.29
C VAL A 332 14.37 -16.52 -0.46
N GLU A 333 14.56 -15.30 -0.99
CA GLU A 333 15.89 -14.69 -0.96
C GLU A 333 16.26 -14.42 0.50
N GLU A 334 17.09 -15.29 1.08
CA GLU A 334 17.70 -15.00 2.38
C GLU A 334 18.62 -13.78 2.20
N GLU A 335 18.36 -12.70 2.93
CA GLU A 335 19.31 -11.59 3.09
C GLU A 335 20.64 -12.18 3.59
N THR A 336 21.56 -12.42 2.67
CA THR A 336 22.93 -12.78 3.03
C THR A 336 23.56 -11.57 3.68
N ASP A 337 23.69 -11.62 5.01
CA ASP A 337 24.49 -10.69 5.80
C ASP A 337 25.92 -10.67 5.24
N ASN A 338 26.22 -9.69 4.41
CA ASN A 338 27.53 -9.48 3.83
C ASN A 338 28.44 -8.83 4.88
N SER A 339 28.87 -9.65 5.83
CA SER A 339 29.99 -9.36 6.69
C SER A 339 30.93 -10.56 6.69
N THR A 340 31.86 -10.59 5.74
CA THR A 340 33.31 -10.67 5.98
C THR A 340 34.02 -10.84 4.63
N GLY A 341 34.72 -9.79 4.19
CA GLY A 341 35.58 -9.84 3.01
C GLY A 341 36.80 -10.76 3.20
N GLY A 342 37.29 -11.35 2.12
CA GLY A 342 38.59 -12.03 2.16
C GLY A 342 38.94 -13.00 1.01
N THR A 343 39.02 -12.49 -0.21
CA THR A 343 39.92 -12.88 -1.33
C THR A 343 40.30 -14.36 -1.56
N GLY A 344 39.99 -14.86 -2.77
CA GLY A 344 40.67 -16.03 -3.35
C GLY A 344 40.18 -16.41 -4.75
N ASN A 345 40.78 -15.83 -5.79
CA ASN A 345 40.57 -16.15 -7.21
C ASN A 345 40.77 -17.65 -7.52
N VAL A 346 39.85 -18.28 -8.28
CA VAL A 346 40.17 -19.19 -9.40
C VAL A 346 39.02 -19.18 -10.43
N ALA A 347 39.35 -18.90 -11.70
CA ALA A 347 38.49 -19.00 -12.87
C ALA A 347 38.55 -20.42 -13.50
N PRO A 348 37.62 -20.79 -14.41
CA PRO A 348 37.09 -22.15 -14.51
C PRO A 348 37.81 -23.03 -15.54
N GLU A 349 37.71 -24.35 -15.39
CA GLU A 349 38.04 -25.29 -16.46
C GLU A 349 36.91 -26.32 -16.63
N SER A 350 36.30 -26.27 -17.82
CA SER A 350 35.44 -27.27 -18.43
C SER A 350 36.18 -28.58 -18.66
N THR A 351 35.52 -29.73 -18.52
CA THR A 351 35.59 -30.81 -19.52
C THR A 351 34.64 -31.97 -19.22
N GLU A 352 33.98 -32.41 -20.29
CA GLU A 352 33.23 -33.67 -20.42
C GLU A 352 34.10 -34.90 -20.09
N ALA A 353 33.48 -35.97 -19.58
CA ALA A 353 34.03 -37.31 -19.73
C ALA A 353 32.94 -38.39 -19.72
N VAL A 354 32.75 -39.01 -20.89
CA VAL A 354 32.20 -40.36 -21.07
C VAL A 354 33.36 -41.35 -21.07
N GLY A 355 33.29 -42.43 -20.27
CA GLY A 355 34.28 -43.51 -20.33
C GLY A 355 34.14 -44.58 -19.22
N VAL A 356 33.83 -45.81 -19.63
CA VAL A 356 33.70 -47.08 -18.89
C VAL A 356 34.95 -47.94 -19.22
N PRO A 357 35.36 -49.02 -18.51
CA PRO A 357 35.71 -49.21 -17.10
C PRO A 357 37.04 -50.02 -16.85
N THR A 358 37.49 -50.12 -15.58
CA THR A 358 38.29 -51.20 -14.88
C THR A 358 39.60 -51.80 -15.47
N PRO A 359 40.40 -52.62 -14.74
CA PRO A 359 40.54 -52.83 -13.28
C PRO A 359 42.01 -52.92 -12.76
N ALA A 360 42.09 -53.08 -11.43
CA ALA A 360 43.03 -53.94 -10.67
C ALA A 360 44.18 -53.28 -9.90
N GLY A 361 44.09 -53.39 -8.57
CA GLY A 361 45.11 -54.13 -7.82
C GLY A 361 45.77 -53.41 -6.64
N ALA A 362 45.66 -54.08 -5.48
CA ALA A 362 46.59 -54.07 -4.34
C ALA A 362 46.46 -53.00 -3.24
N THR A 363 45.78 -53.39 -2.16
CA THR A 363 46.23 -53.19 -0.76
C THR A 363 47.48 -54.06 -0.50
N PRO A 364 48.36 -53.75 0.48
CA PRO A 364 48.04 -53.94 1.90
C PRO A 364 48.69 -52.95 2.91
N GLU A 365 48.22 -53.04 4.16
CA GLU A 365 48.95 -52.88 5.46
C GLU A 365 49.80 -51.60 5.71
N GLY A 366 49.82 -50.94 6.87
CA GLY A 366 49.27 -51.20 8.19
C GLY A 366 50.03 -50.35 9.24
N THR A 367 49.32 -50.04 10.33
CA THR A 367 49.83 -49.94 11.72
C THR A 367 50.64 -48.73 12.23
N SER A 368 50.14 -48.19 13.37
CA SER A 368 50.83 -47.55 14.52
C SER A 368 51.52 -46.18 14.27
N GLU A 369 51.61 -45.23 15.20
CA GLU A 369 51.43 -45.23 16.64
C GLU A 369 51.27 -43.77 17.15
N SER A 370 50.50 -43.64 18.23
CA SER A 370 50.58 -42.70 19.36
C SER A 370 51.72 -41.64 19.39
N THR A 371 51.37 -40.39 19.72
CA THR A 371 51.81 -39.74 20.99
C THR A 371 51.28 -38.28 21.12
N ASN A 372 50.39 -38.07 22.11
CA ASN A 372 50.32 -36.84 22.93
C ASN A 372 51.51 -36.89 23.94
N PRO A 373 51.87 -35.86 24.76
CA PRO A 373 51.14 -34.65 25.14
C PRO A 373 52.01 -33.37 25.22
N THR A 374 51.40 -32.22 25.54
CA THR A 374 51.83 -31.29 26.63
C THR A 374 51.03 -29.98 26.60
N GLN A 375 50.18 -29.80 27.61
CA GLN A 375 49.81 -28.49 28.21
C GLN A 375 50.83 -28.23 29.36
N PRO A 376 51.17 -26.98 29.76
CA PRO A 376 50.27 -26.04 30.47
C PRO A 376 50.49 -24.59 29.96
N ALA A 377 49.90 -23.48 30.42
CA ALA A 377 49.40 -23.10 31.73
C ALA A 377 48.46 -21.88 31.60
N THR A 378 47.68 -21.71 32.66
CA THR A 378 46.83 -20.59 33.06
C THR A 378 47.60 -19.27 33.27
N GLU A 379 47.00 -18.13 32.92
CA GLU A 379 47.16 -16.91 33.72
C GLU A 379 45.89 -16.05 33.67
N ASN A 380 45.47 -15.66 34.86
CA ASN A 380 44.24 -14.96 35.21
C ASN A 380 44.67 -13.56 35.66
N THR A 381 44.16 -12.49 35.06
CA THR A 381 44.33 -11.15 35.64
C THR A 381 43.05 -10.34 35.50
N SER A 382 42.47 -10.06 36.67
CA SER A 382 41.34 -9.19 36.92
C SER A 382 41.87 -7.82 37.32
N VAL A 383 41.33 -6.72 36.77
CA VAL A 383 41.39 -5.39 37.40
C VAL A 383 40.08 -4.64 37.11
N ASP A 384 39.49 -4.16 38.20
CA ASP A 384 38.24 -3.41 38.34
C ASP A 384 38.23 -2.00 37.73
N GLY A 385 37.02 -1.55 37.40
CA GLY A 385 36.48 -0.26 37.88
C GLY A 385 36.35 0.86 36.84
N VAL A 386 35.11 1.34 36.65
CA VAL A 386 34.65 2.71 37.01
C VAL A 386 33.32 3.08 36.28
N THR A 387 32.28 3.13 37.11
CA THR A 387 31.11 4.04 37.16
C THR A 387 30.10 4.17 36.01
N THR A 388 28.91 3.65 36.30
CA THR A 388 27.56 4.06 35.89
C THR A 388 27.21 5.49 36.35
N PRO A 389 26.34 6.22 35.63
CA PRO A 389 25.47 7.23 36.23
C PRO A 389 24.01 6.80 36.24
N THR A 390 23.40 6.92 37.42
CA THR A 390 21.98 6.73 37.71
C THR A 390 21.28 8.10 37.70
N GLU A 391 20.26 8.22 36.83
CA GLU A 391 18.93 8.81 37.05
C GLU A 391 18.74 10.32 37.30
N GLN A 392 17.90 10.94 36.46
CA GLN A 392 16.92 11.95 36.89
C GLN A 392 15.63 11.82 36.05
N PRO A 393 14.44 11.67 36.66
CA PRO A 393 13.16 11.72 35.96
C PRO A 393 12.68 13.17 35.77
N LEU A 394 12.14 13.48 34.57
CA LEU A 394 11.46 14.75 34.29
C LEU A 394 10.07 14.81 34.97
N PRO A 395 9.61 16.01 35.38
CA PRO A 395 8.31 16.19 36.03
C PRO A 395 7.13 16.14 35.03
N SER A 396 6.04 15.50 35.46
CA SER A 396 4.73 15.50 34.80
C SER A 396 4.08 16.90 34.77
N PRO A 397 3.39 17.28 33.68
CA PRO A 397 2.49 18.44 33.70
C PRO A 397 1.09 18.01 34.14
N THR A 398 0.70 18.40 35.36
CA THR A 398 -0.69 18.47 35.79
C THR A 398 -1.02 19.96 36.00
N ASP A 399 -2.23 20.34 35.59
CA ASP A 399 -2.88 21.65 35.74
C ASP A 399 -2.48 22.77 34.75
N GLN A 400 -3.05 22.71 33.54
CA GLN A 400 -3.47 23.92 32.83
C GLN A 400 -5.01 24.04 32.87
N PRO A 401 -5.58 25.16 33.33
CA PRO A 401 -7.02 25.37 33.33
C PRO A 401 -7.53 25.67 31.91
N LEU A 402 -8.61 24.98 31.55
CA LEU A 402 -9.39 25.08 30.33
C LEU A 402 -9.81 26.54 30.00
N PRO A 403 -9.75 27.00 28.74
CA PRO A 403 -10.29 28.31 28.38
C PRO A 403 -11.83 28.31 28.49
N THR A 404 -12.36 29.20 29.32
CA THR A 404 -13.81 29.39 29.51
C THR A 404 -14.45 29.97 28.25
N GLN A 405 -15.39 29.22 27.66
CA GLN A 405 -16.29 29.73 26.62
C GLN A 405 -17.14 30.91 27.15
N PRO A 406 -17.38 31.95 26.34
CA PRO A 406 -18.32 33.02 26.70
C PRO A 406 -19.78 32.53 26.64
N PRO A 407 -20.68 33.05 27.49
CA PRO A 407 -22.07 32.60 27.58
C PRO A 407 -22.90 33.03 26.36
N PRO A 408 -23.95 32.27 25.99
CA PRO A 408 -24.86 32.64 24.91
C PRO A 408 -25.71 33.85 25.31
N ASN A 409 -25.84 34.78 24.37
CA ASN A 409 -26.66 36.00 24.49
C ASN A 409 -28.17 35.63 24.49
N PRO A 410 -29.00 36.19 25.39
CA PRO A 410 -30.45 35.98 25.37
C PRO A 410 -31.16 37.00 24.46
N THR A 411 -32.45 36.75 24.19
CA THR A 411 -33.44 37.51 23.38
C THR A 411 -33.37 37.16 21.89
N GLU A 412 -34.40 36.56 21.27
CA GLU A 412 -35.74 37.12 21.12
C GLU A 412 -36.82 36.03 20.91
N GLU A 413 -37.89 36.12 21.71
CA GLU A 413 -39.11 35.32 21.64
C GLU A 413 -40.17 36.09 20.83
N THR A 414 -41.01 35.34 20.11
CA THR A 414 -42.41 35.64 19.68
C THR A 414 -42.62 35.82 18.17
N ALA A 415 -43.21 34.80 17.52
CA ALA A 415 -44.61 34.84 17.06
C ALA A 415 -44.98 33.62 16.18
N LEU A 416 -45.99 32.86 16.60
CA LEU A 416 -46.79 31.95 15.75
C LEU A 416 -47.60 32.76 14.71
N PRO A 417 -48.02 32.14 13.58
CA PRO A 417 -49.42 31.72 13.49
C PRO A 417 -49.70 30.38 12.75
N THR A 418 -50.68 29.65 13.31
CA THR A 418 -51.74 28.80 12.72
C THR A 418 -51.61 28.16 11.33
N ASP A 419 -51.55 26.83 11.31
CA ASP A 419 -52.50 25.85 10.74
C ASP A 419 -53.44 26.30 9.59
N GLU A 420 -53.27 25.72 8.40
CA GLU A 420 -54.33 25.20 7.52
C GLU A 420 -53.74 24.27 6.43
N GLY A 421 -54.41 23.13 6.18
CA GLY A 421 -54.53 22.57 4.82
C GLY A 421 -53.74 21.30 4.50
N ILE A 422 -54.30 20.14 4.83
CA ILE A 422 -53.95 18.83 4.27
C ILE A 422 -54.61 18.72 2.88
N ASP A 423 -53.82 18.55 1.83
CA ASP A 423 -54.30 18.15 0.50
C ASP A 423 -53.74 16.76 0.14
N THR A 424 -54.65 15.82 -0.05
CA THR A 424 -54.41 14.45 -0.54
C THR A 424 -54.78 14.41 -2.02
N PRO A 425 -53.96 13.82 -2.92
CA PRO A 425 -54.44 13.41 -4.23
C PRO A 425 -54.84 11.92 -4.29
N THR A 426 -56.05 11.75 -4.79
CA THR A 426 -56.83 10.57 -5.23
C THR A 426 -56.07 9.55 -6.10
N PRO A 427 -56.44 8.24 -6.04
CA PRO A 427 -55.85 7.20 -6.89
C PRO A 427 -56.47 7.15 -8.29
N GLU A 428 -55.63 6.95 -9.30
CA GLU A 428 -55.98 6.80 -10.71
C GLU A 428 -56.58 5.40 -10.98
N GLN A 429 -57.79 5.37 -11.55
CA GLN A 429 -58.44 4.17 -12.06
C GLN A 429 -58.16 4.01 -13.56
N THR A 430 -57.65 2.85 -13.94
CA THR A 430 -57.63 2.34 -15.33
C THR A 430 -59.03 1.89 -15.75
N PRO A 431 -59.40 2.03 -17.04
CA PRO A 431 -60.18 0.96 -17.67
C PRO A 431 -59.79 0.74 -19.16
N PRO A 432 -60.46 -0.20 -19.86
CA PRO A 432 -59.89 -1.35 -20.55
C PRO A 432 -59.29 -1.14 -21.95
#